data_AF-A0A379UMV9-F1
#
_entry.id   AF-A0A379UMV9-F1
#
_cell.length_a   1.000
_cell.length_b   1.000
_cell.length_c   1.000
_cell.angle_alpha   90.00
_cell.angle_beta   90.00
_cell.angle_gamma   90.00
#
_symmetry.space_group_name_H-M   'P 1'
#
loop_
_entity.id
_entity.type
_entity.pdbx_description
1 polymer ?
#
loop_
_entity_poly.entity_id
_entity_poly.type
_entity_poly.pdbx_seq_one_letter_code
_entity_poly.pdbx_strand_id
1 'polypeptide(L)'
;MIAAKLNCAPDVHAIKEALALALPSVQGQMENLAVDMGYTPGVLALFYKVAIGSGVAPLVIFMGVGAMTDFGPLLANPRTLLLGAAAQFGIFATVLGALTLNYFGLISFTLPQAAAIGIIGGADGPTAIYLSGKLAPELLGAIAVAAYSYMALVPLIQPPIMRALTSEKERKIRMVQLRTVSKREKILFPVVLLMLVALLLPDAAPLLGMFCFGNLMRESGVVERLSDTVQNGLINIVTIFLGLSVGTKLVADKFLQPQTLGILLLGVVAFGIGTAAGVLMAKLLNLCSKNKINPLIGFGGGVGGADGGPRIEQSGAGIGPAELPADARDGPERGGGYRFGHCRGRDAQVRAGDVNLFLSRRRRVASVRATGLHGSVARTDAQHRLPECPIRRL
;
A
#
# COMPACT_ATOMS: atom_id res chain seq x y z
N MET A 1 -21.08 -7.17 -37.17
CA MET A 1 -21.97 -7.93 -36.25
C MET A 1 -22.11 -7.23 -34.89
N ILE A 2 -21.01 -6.97 -34.18
CA ILE A 2 -21.02 -6.26 -32.88
C ILE A 2 -21.74 -4.90 -32.95
N ALA A 3 -21.35 -4.04 -33.90
CA ALA A 3 -21.97 -2.72 -34.09
C ALA A 3 -23.48 -2.78 -34.39
N ALA A 4 -23.93 -3.83 -35.10
CA ALA A 4 -25.36 -4.04 -35.39
C ALA A 4 -26.15 -4.43 -34.15
N LYS A 5 -25.54 -5.14 -33.18
CA LYS A 5 -26.16 -5.47 -31.90
C LYS A 5 -26.15 -4.29 -30.92
N LEU A 6 -25.18 -3.39 -31.03
CA LEU A 6 -25.05 -2.17 -30.22
C LEU A 6 -25.73 -0.93 -30.85
N ASN A 7 -26.31 -1.06 -32.04
CA ASN A 7 -26.90 0.04 -32.81
C ASN A 7 -25.95 1.24 -32.98
N CYS A 8 -24.67 0.98 -33.25
CA CYS A 8 -23.64 2.01 -33.39
C CYS A 8 -22.90 1.89 -34.74
N ALA A 9 -22.03 2.86 -35.04
CA ALA A 9 -21.15 2.78 -36.20
C ALA A 9 -20.18 1.59 -36.07
N PRO A 10 -19.80 0.94 -37.18
CA PRO A 10 -18.83 -0.18 -37.19
C PRO A 10 -17.38 0.33 -37.06
N ASP A 11 -17.11 1.09 -36.00
CA ASP A 11 -15.81 1.64 -35.67
C ASP A 11 -15.39 1.23 -34.25
N VAL A 12 -14.08 1.06 -34.01
CA VAL A 12 -13.55 0.59 -32.72
C VAL A 12 -13.82 1.59 -31.60
N HIS A 13 -13.68 2.90 -31.87
CA HIS A 13 -13.95 3.92 -30.86
C HIS A 13 -15.45 4.04 -30.61
N ALA A 14 -16.26 4.07 -31.66
CA ALA A 14 -17.72 4.11 -31.54
C ALA A 14 -18.28 2.89 -30.77
N ILE A 15 -17.75 1.69 -31.01
CA ILE A 15 -18.13 0.48 -30.27
C ILE A 15 -17.74 0.60 -28.80
N LYS A 16 -16.55 1.10 -28.47
CA LYS A 16 -16.12 1.30 -27.07
C LYS A 16 -17.04 2.27 -26.32
N GLU A 17 -17.41 3.39 -26.96
CA GLU A 17 -18.32 4.38 -26.38
C GLU A 17 -19.74 3.81 -26.19
N ALA A 18 -20.28 3.16 -27.23
CA ALA A 18 -21.59 2.51 -27.17
C ALA A 18 -21.63 1.43 -26.09
N LEU A 19 -20.56 0.63 -25.96
CA LEU A 19 -20.46 -0.40 -24.94
C LEU A 19 -20.36 0.20 -23.53
N ALA A 20 -19.64 1.31 -23.34
CA ALA A 20 -19.52 1.99 -22.05
C ALA A 20 -20.85 2.57 -21.55
N LEU A 21 -21.73 2.99 -22.47
CA LEU A 21 -23.07 3.50 -22.17
C LEU A 21 -24.14 2.38 -22.05
N ALA A 22 -23.82 1.17 -22.52
CA ALA A 22 -24.74 0.04 -22.48
C ALA A 22 -24.94 -0.52 -21.07
N LEU A 23 -26.11 -1.13 -20.83
CA LEU A 23 -26.42 -1.81 -19.58
C LEU A 23 -25.45 -2.98 -19.33
N PRO A 24 -25.11 -3.31 -18.07
CA PRO A 24 -24.23 -4.44 -17.76
C PRO A 24 -24.71 -5.79 -18.31
N SER A 25 -26.02 -6.01 -18.38
CA SER A 25 -26.61 -7.19 -19.01
C SER A 25 -26.31 -7.27 -20.50
N VAL A 26 -26.37 -6.14 -21.21
CA VAL A 26 -26.03 -6.04 -22.64
C VAL A 26 -24.53 -6.26 -22.82
N GLN A 27 -23.68 -5.66 -21.99
CA GLN A 27 -22.23 -5.91 -22.02
C GLN A 27 -21.92 -7.41 -21.87
N GLY A 28 -22.54 -8.09 -20.91
CA GLY A 28 -22.37 -9.53 -20.70
C GLY A 28 -22.85 -10.38 -21.88
N GLN A 29 -23.95 -9.99 -22.54
CA GLN A 29 -24.40 -10.65 -23.78
C GLN A 29 -23.41 -10.46 -24.93
N MET A 30 -22.81 -9.26 -25.05
CA MET A 30 -21.79 -8.99 -26.06
C MET A 30 -20.48 -9.76 -25.78
N GLU A 31 -20.09 -9.91 -24.51
CA GLU A 31 -18.97 -10.78 -24.11
C GLU A 31 -19.26 -12.25 -24.51
N ASN A 32 -20.45 -12.77 -24.22
CA ASN A 32 -20.83 -14.13 -24.60
C ASN A 32 -20.84 -14.32 -26.12
N LEU A 33 -21.34 -13.34 -26.88
CA LEU A 33 -21.31 -13.40 -28.34
C LEU A 33 -19.87 -13.46 -28.88
N ALA A 34 -18.92 -12.77 -28.24
CA ALA A 34 -17.51 -12.87 -28.61
C ALA A 34 -16.94 -14.26 -28.32
N VAL A 35 -17.39 -14.92 -27.24
CA VAL A 35 -17.04 -16.31 -26.92
C VAL A 35 -17.63 -17.28 -27.95
N ASP A 36 -18.87 -17.07 -28.38
CA ASP A 36 -19.51 -17.87 -29.44
C ASP A 36 -18.78 -17.76 -30.79
N MET A 37 -18.06 -16.66 -31.00
CA MET A 37 -17.18 -16.47 -32.16
C MET A 37 -15.80 -17.15 -32.02
N GLY A 38 -15.54 -17.84 -30.91
CA GLY A 38 -14.30 -18.58 -30.65
C GLY A 38 -13.22 -17.77 -29.91
N TYR A 39 -13.52 -16.57 -29.42
CA TYR A 39 -12.56 -15.78 -28.62
C TYR A 39 -12.64 -16.14 -27.14
N THR A 40 -11.51 -16.51 -26.54
CA THR A 40 -11.42 -16.81 -25.11
C THR A 40 -10.89 -15.60 -24.33
N PRO A 41 -11.48 -15.25 -23.17
CA PRO A 41 -10.93 -14.23 -22.29
C PRO A 41 -9.49 -14.57 -21.87
N GLY A 42 -8.59 -13.59 -21.93
CA GLY A 42 -7.23 -13.79 -21.43
C GLY A 42 -7.21 -14.10 -19.94
N VAL A 43 -6.24 -14.88 -19.48
CA VAL A 43 -6.11 -15.30 -18.06
C VAL A 43 -6.10 -14.09 -17.11
N LEU A 44 -5.39 -13.05 -17.50
CA LEU A 44 -5.34 -11.78 -16.78
C LEU A 44 -6.72 -11.11 -16.66
N ALA A 45 -7.53 -11.14 -17.72
CA ALA A 45 -8.90 -10.61 -17.68
C ALA A 45 -9.80 -11.42 -16.72
N LEU A 46 -9.60 -12.73 -16.63
CA LEU A 46 -10.29 -13.59 -15.65
C LEU A 46 -9.90 -13.23 -14.21
N PHE A 47 -8.61 -13.03 -13.93
CA PHE A 47 -8.17 -12.57 -12.62
C PHE A 47 -8.78 -11.22 -12.27
N TYR A 48 -8.79 -10.27 -13.20
CA TYR A 48 -9.43 -8.99 -12.98
C TYR A 48 -10.92 -9.15 -12.64
N LYS A 49 -11.69 -9.92 -13.43
CA LYS A 49 -13.14 -10.12 -13.24
C LYS A 49 -13.44 -10.75 -11.88
N VAL A 50 -12.68 -11.77 -11.48
CA VAL A 50 -12.91 -12.53 -10.24
C VAL A 50 -12.34 -11.83 -9.00
N ALA A 51 -11.15 -11.23 -9.08
CA ALA A 51 -10.44 -10.68 -7.92
C ALA A 51 -10.81 -9.22 -7.64
N ILE A 52 -10.70 -8.34 -8.65
CA ILE A 52 -10.88 -6.89 -8.48
C ILE A 52 -12.30 -6.47 -8.85
N GLY A 53 -12.83 -6.92 -9.99
CA GLY A 53 -14.15 -6.54 -10.50
C GLY A 53 -15.30 -6.97 -9.57
N SER A 54 -15.13 -8.07 -8.85
CA SER A 54 -16.05 -8.50 -7.78
C SER A 54 -15.90 -7.69 -6.47
N GLY A 55 -14.79 -6.96 -6.30
CA GLY A 55 -14.43 -6.27 -5.07
C GLY A 55 -13.84 -7.16 -3.97
N VAL A 56 -13.66 -8.46 -4.19
CA VAL A 56 -13.26 -9.41 -3.14
C VAL A 56 -11.78 -9.25 -2.74
N ALA A 57 -10.87 -9.21 -3.70
CA ALA A 57 -9.43 -9.23 -3.39
C ALA A 57 -8.96 -8.00 -2.58
N PRO A 58 -9.36 -6.76 -2.90
CA PRO A 58 -9.00 -5.60 -2.06
C PRO A 58 -9.51 -5.74 -0.62
N LEU A 59 -10.73 -6.27 -0.42
CA LEU A 59 -11.31 -6.48 0.90
C LEU A 59 -10.57 -7.55 1.72
N VAL A 60 -10.16 -8.65 1.08
CA VAL A 60 -9.39 -9.71 1.75
C VAL A 60 -8.00 -9.22 2.14
N ILE A 61 -7.36 -8.39 1.31
CA ILE A 61 -6.10 -7.75 1.70
C ILE A 61 -6.32 -6.80 2.88
N PHE A 62 -7.42 -6.04 2.90
CA PHE A 62 -7.75 -5.14 3.99
C PHE A 62 -8.01 -5.88 5.32
N MET A 63 -8.62 -7.06 5.26
CA MET A 63 -8.70 -7.98 6.40
C MET A 63 -7.31 -8.43 6.87
N GLY A 64 -6.40 -8.73 5.95
CA GLY A 64 -5.00 -9.03 6.26
C GLY A 64 -4.29 -7.88 6.97
N VAL A 65 -4.44 -6.65 6.47
CA VAL A 65 -3.91 -5.43 7.11
C VAL A 65 -4.48 -5.28 8.53
N GLY A 66 -5.78 -5.51 8.72
CA GLY A 66 -6.42 -5.50 10.04
C GLY A 66 -5.82 -6.54 11.00
N ALA A 67 -5.49 -7.74 10.51
CA ALA A 67 -4.84 -8.80 11.30
C ALA A 67 -3.37 -8.49 11.67
N MET A 68 -2.69 -7.64 10.90
CA MET A 68 -1.32 -7.17 11.18
C MET A 68 -1.28 -5.95 12.11
N THR A 69 -2.38 -5.20 12.21
CA THR A 69 -2.42 -3.91 12.92
C THR A 69 -2.57 -4.09 14.44
N ASP A 70 -1.71 -3.43 15.23
CA ASP A 70 -1.86 -3.29 16.68
C ASP A 70 -2.47 -1.94 17.06
N PHE A 71 -3.62 -1.96 17.73
CA PHE A 71 -4.32 -0.76 18.20
C PHE A 71 -3.86 -0.26 19.57
N GLY A 72 -2.96 -0.97 20.26
CA GLY A 72 -2.45 -0.56 21.56
C GLY A 72 -2.00 0.91 21.61
N PRO A 73 -1.11 1.36 20.70
CA PRO A 73 -0.66 2.75 20.67
C PRO A 73 -1.78 3.76 20.38
N LEU A 74 -2.74 3.41 19.52
CA LEU A 74 -3.88 4.27 19.17
C LEU A 74 -4.83 4.44 20.36
N LEU A 75 -5.20 3.32 20.97
CA LEU A 75 -6.03 3.26 22.17
C LEU A 75 -5.36 3.94 23.34
N ALA A 76 -4.03 3.90 23.44
CA ALA A 76 -3.31 4.50 24.54
C ALA A 76 -3.34 6.04 24.53
N ASN A 77 -3.39 6.66 23.35
CA ASN A 77 -3.57 8.10 23.20
C ASN A 77 -4.60 8.42 22.11
N PRO A 78 -5.91 8.33 22.39
CA PRO A 78 -6.96 8.46 21.37
C PRO A 78 -6.96 9.78 20.61
N ARG A 79 -6.31 10.83 21.15
CA ARG A 79 -6.14 12.12 20.46
C ARG A 79 -5.38 11.99 19.14
N THR A 80 -4.60 10.93 18.95
CA THR A 80 -3.92 10.64 17.68
C THR A 80 -4.90 10.32 16.55
N LEU A 81 -6.14 9.90 16.85
CA LEU A 81 -7.20 9.76 15.83
C LEU A 81 -7.48 11.07 15.09
N LEU A 82 -7.37 12.22 15.76
CA LEU A 82 -7.57 13.53 15.14
C LEU A 82 -6.44 13.91 14.18
N LEU A 83 -5.22 13.41 14.42
CA LEU A 83 -4.10 13.56 13.47
C LEU A 83 -4.40 12.77 12.20
N GLY A 84 -4.91 11.54 12.35
CA GLY A 84 -5.37 10.72 11.23
C GLY A 84 -6.49 11.39 10.43
N ALA A 85 -7.47 12.00 11.10
CA ALA A 85 -8.54 12.75 10.44
C ALA A 85 -8.01 13.92 9.60
N ALA A 86 -7.06 14.70 10.13
CA ALA A 86 -6.45 15.80 9.39
C ALA A 86 -5.56 15.33 8.23
N ALA A 87 -4.89 14.18 8.37
CA ALA A 87 -4.08 13.61 7.28
C ALA A 87 -4.93 13.27 6.04
N GLN A 88 -6.20 12.89 6.22
CA GLN A 88 -7.15 12.64 5.12
C GLN A 88 -7.54 13.91 4.34
N PHE A 89 -7.18 15.11 4.82
CA PHE A 89 -7.38 16.35 4.06
C PHE A 89 -6.66 16.33 2.70
N GLY A 90 -5.57 15.56 2.60
CA GLY A 90 -4.88 15.32 1.33
C GLY A 90 -5.81 14.77 0.25
N ILE A 91 -6.75 13.87 0.61
CA ILE A 91 -7.74 13.33 -0.34
C ILE A 91 -8.59 14.46 -0.93
N PHE A 92 -9.20 15.28 -0.07
CA PHE A 92 -10.09 16.35 -0.51
C PHE A 92 -9.37 17.42 -1.33
N ALA A 93 -8.15 17.79 -0.90
CA ALA A 93 -7.31 18.71 -1.65
C ALA A 93 -6.97 18.18 -3.05
N THR A 94 -6.73 16.88 -3.18
CA THR A 94 -6.47 16.23 -4.48
C THR A 94 -7.71 16.17 -5.36
N VAL A 95 -8.91 15.91 -4.80
CA VAL A 95 -10.17 15.97 -5.55
C VAL A 95 -10.39 17.39 -6.08
N LEU A 96 -10.23 18.41 -5.23
CA LEU A 96 -10.31 19.82 -5.63
C LEU A 96 -9.27 20.14 -6.71
N GLY A 97 -8.03 19.66 -6.54
CA GLY A 97 -6.97 19.76 -7.54
C GLY A 97 -7.41 19.19 -8.90
N ALA A 98 -7.88 17.94 -8.94
CA ALA A 98 -8.37 17.31 -10.17
C ALA A 98 -9.51 18.10 -10.84
N LEU A 99 -10.48 18.58 -10.05
CA LEU A 99 -11.58 19.40 -10.57
C LEU A 99 -11.10 20.77 -11.09
N THR A 100 -10.11 21.39 -10.44
CA THR A 100 -9.51 22.63 -10.94
C THR A 100 -8.72 22.43 -12.23
N LEU A 101 -7.99 21.31 -12.39
CA LEU A 101 -7.34 20.97 -13.66
C LEU A 101 -8.36 20.81 -14.80
N ASN A 102 -9.53 20.24 -14.50
CA ASN A 102 -10.65 20.16 -15.44
C ASN A 102 -11.21 21.54 -15.77
N TYR A 103 -11.41 22.40 -14.76
CA TYR A 103 -11.90 23.77 -14.95
C TYR A 103 -10.97 24.63 -15.82
N PHE A 104 -9.65 24.49 -15.68
CA PHE A 104 -8.67 25.17 -16.51
C PHE A 104 -8.50 24.55 -17.91
N GLY A 105 -9.22 23.48 -18.23
CA GLY A 105 -9.19 22.84 -19.54
C GLY A 105 -7.86 22.13 -19.87
N LEU A 106 -7.02 21.86 -18.88
CA LEU A 106 -5.73 21.18 -19.08
C LEU A 106 -5.95 19.67 -19.30
N ILE A 107 -6.72 19.05 -18.41
CA ILE A 107 -6.99 17.61 -18.41
C ILE A 107 -8.44 17.41 -17.96
N SER A 108 -9.23 16.71 -18.77
CA SER A 108 -10.63 16.43 -18.44
C SER A 108 -10.75 15.31 -17.41
N PHE A 109 -11.26 15.65 -16.23
CA PHE A 109 -11.62 14.71 -15.17
C PHE A 109 -13.10 14.84 -14.83
N THR A 110 -13.84 13.73 -14.91
CA THR A 110 -15.19 13.67 -14.36
C THR A 110 -15.14 13.63 -12.83
N LEU A 111 -16.25 13.93 -12.15
CA LEU A 111 -16.31 13.87 -10.69
C LEU A 111 -15.98 12.47 -10.13
N PRO A 112 -16.50 11.34 -10.68
CA PRO A 112 -16.09 10.00 -10.25
C PRO A 112 -14.60 9.72 -10.42
N GLN A 113 -14.00 10.19 -11.53
CA GLN A 113 -12.57 10.05 -11.77
C GLN A 113 -11.76 10.88 -10.78
N ALA A 114 -12.12 12.16 -10.57
CA ALA A 114 -11.48 13.02 -9.58
C ALA A 114 -11.55 12.43 -8.16
N ALA A 115 -12.70 11.84 -7.78
CA ALA A 115 -12.87 11.16 -6.50
C ALA A 115 -11.94 9.94 -6.36
N ALA A 116 -11.83 9.12 -7.41
CA ALA A 116 -10.92 7.97 -7.41
C ALA A 116 -9.44 8.39 -7.30
N ILE A 117 -9.04 9.48 -7.97
CA ILE A 117 -7.68 10.04 -7.88
C ILE A 117 -7.39 10.59 -6.49
N GLY A 118 -8.39 11.22 -5.86
CA GLY A 118 -8.30 11.76 -4.50
C GLY A 118 -7.79 10.74 -3.48
N ILE A 119 -8.24 9.49 -3.55
CA ILE A 119 -7.88 8.46 -2.55
C ILE A 119 -6.38 8.17 -2.49
N ILE A 120 -5.61 8.49 -3.53
CA ILE A 120 -4.14 8.41 -3.48
C ILE A 120 -3.60 9.19 -2.27
N GLY A 121 -4.20 10.34 -1.93
CA GLY A 121 -3.83 11.16 -0.79
C GLY A 121 -4.05 10.52 0.58
N GLY A 122 -4.91 9.49 0.66
CA GLY A 122 -5.12 8.70 1.89
C GLY A 122 -4.00 7.69 2.14
N ALA A 123 -3.15 7.45 1.13
CA ALA A 123 -2.02 6.54 1.19
C ALA A 123 -2.37 5.13 1.66
N ASP A 124 -3.52 4.63 1.19
CA ASP A 124 -4.01 3.29 1.42
C ASP A 124 -4.26 2.59 0.08
N GLY A 125 -3.36 1.67 -0.30
CA GLY A 125 -3.35 1.01 -1.60
C GLY A 125 -4.57 0.13 -1.84
N PRO A 126 -4.91 -0.80 -0.92
CA PRO A 126 -6.11 -1.61 -1.02
C PRO A 126 -7.40 -0.77 -1.17
N THR A 127 -7.55 0.31 -0.39
CA THR A 127 -8.74 1.18 -0.49
C THR A 127 -8.75 1.98 -1.79
N ALA A 128 -7.59 2.48 -2.25
CA ALA A 128 -7.49 3.15 -3.55
C ALA A 128 -7.88 2.21 -4.71
N ILE A 129 -7.46 0.95 -4.67
CA ILE A 129 -7.84 -0.06 -5.67
C ILE A 129 -9.33 -0.37 -5.58
N TYR A 130 -9.87 -0.53 -4.37
CA TYR A 130 -11.29 -0.81 -4.18
C TYR A 130 -12.17 0.32 -4.71
N LEU A 131 -11.85 1.57 -4.36
CA LEU A 131 -12.66 2.71 -4.76
C LEU A 131 -12.52 3.01 -6.25
N SER A 132 -11.30 2.99 -6.81
CA SER A 132 -11.09 3.14 -8.25
C SER A 132 -11.77 2.03 -9.05
N GLY A 133 -11.79 0.79 -8.54
CA GLY A 133 -12.51 -0.33 -9.16
C GLY A 133 -14.02 -0.14 -9.24
N LYS A 134 -14.61 0.69 -8.36
CA LYS A 134 -16.04 1.03 -8.38
C LYS A 134 -16.36 2.32 -9.13
N LEU A 135 -15.50 3.34 -9.03
CA LEU A 135 -15.78 4.70 -9.54
C LEU A 135 -15.14 5.00 -10.89
N ALA A 136 -13.92 4.52 -11.15
CA ALA A 136 -13.17 4.78 -12.38
C ALA A 136 -12.30 3.56 -12.78
N PRO A 137 -12.92 2.43 -13.19
CA PRO A 137 -12.21 1.19 -13.50
C PRO A 137 -11.16 1.32 -14.61
N GLU A 138 -11.32 2.32 -15.48
CA GLU A 138 -10.41 2.68 -16.56
C GLU A 138 -9.13 3.38 -16.08
N LEU A 139 -9.17 4.08 -14.94
CA LEU A 139 -8.01 4.77 -14.34
C LEU A 139 -7.31 3.93 -13.26
N LEU A 140 -7.87 2.76 -12.90
CA LEU A 140 -7.37 1.90 -11.84
C LEU A 140 -5.87 1.60 -11.96
N GLY A 141 -5.37 1.33 -13.17
CA GLY A 141 -3.96 1.03 -13.41
C GLY A 141 -3.05 2.18 -13.00
N ALA A 142 -3.33 3.39 -13.49
CA ALA A 142 -2.58 4.60 -13.16
C ALA A 142 -2.65 4.94 -11.67
N ILE A 143 -3.85 4.87 -11.08
CA ILE A 143 -4.07 5.16 -9.66
C ILE A 143 -3.30 4.19 -8.77
N ALA A 144 -3.36 2.88 -9.06
CA ALA A 144 -2.67 1.87 -8.26
C ALA A 144 -1.14 2.01 -8.35
N VAL A 145 -0.60 2.23 -9.55
CA VAL A 145 0.84 2.49 -9.74
C VAL A 145 1.27 3.74 -8.98
N ALA A 146 0.51 4.83 -9.09
CA ALA A 146 0.77 6.07 -8.37
C ALA A 146 0.73 5.86 -6.85
N ALA A 147 -0.30 5.18 -6.33
CA ALA A 147 -0.49 4.94 -4.91
C ALA A 147 0.71 4.21 -4.28
N TYR A 148 1.08 3.03 -4.81
CA TYR A 148 2.21 2.28 -4.26
C TYR A 148 3.57 2.94 -4.49
N SER A 149 3.74 3.65 -5.63
CA SER A 149 4.97 4.39 -5.89
C SER A 149 5.17 5.55 -4.91
N TYR A 150 4.12 6.32 -4.64
CA TYR A 150 4.20 7.45 -3.70
C TYR A 150 4.31 7.00 -2.24
N MET A 151 3.68 5.88 -1.86
CA MET A 151 3.91 5.26 -0.55
C MET A 151 5.40 4.92 -0.35
N ALA A 152 6.06 4.37 -1.37
CA ALA A 152 7.49 4.08 -1.32
C ALA A 152 8.38 5.36 -1.31
N LEU A 153 7.84 6.49 -1.81
CA LEU A 153 8.52 7.79 -1.83
C LEU A 153 8.24 8.64 -0.59
N VAL A 154 7.42 8.19 0.35
CA VAL A 154 7.21 8.86 1.65
C VAL A 154 8.53 9.24 2.34
N PRO A 155 9.58 8.39 2.41
CA PRO A 155 10.87 8.76 2.99
C PRO A 155 11.56 9.95 2.30
N LEU A 156 11.22 10.24 1.04
CA LEU A 156 11.75 11.36 0.29
C LEU A 156 10.88 12.62 0.44
N ILE A 157 9.56 12.46 0.44
CA ILE A 157 8.59 13.57 0.43
C ILE A 157 8.40 14.16 1.84
N GLN A 158 8.32 13.30 2.86
CA GLN A 158 7.93 13.68 4.22
C GLN A 158 9.00 14.50 4.96
N PRO A 159 10.31 14.13 4.95
CA PRO A 159 11.31 14.86 5.74
C PRO A 159 11.49 16.34 5.34
N PRO A 160 11.50 16.73 4.05
CA PRO A 160 11.54 18.14 3.65
C PRO A 160 10.38 18.96 4.24
N ILE A 161 9.16 18.40 4.25
CA ILE A 161 7.97 19.07 4.77
C ILE A 161 8.05 19.21 6.29
N MET A 162 8.46 18.16 6.98
CA MET A 162 8.75 18.23 8.42
C MET A 162 9.77 19.31 8.72
N ARG A 163 10.84 19.40 7.92
CA ARG A 163 11.87 20.42 8.08
C ARG A 163 11.35 21.84 7.88
N ALA A 164 10.46 22.03 6.92
CA ALA A 164 9.87 23.33 6.60
C ALA A 164 8.84 23.80 7.64
N LEU A 165 8.01 22.89 8.17
CA LEU A 165 6.87 23.27 9.01
C LEU A 165 7.12 23.18 10.52
N THR A 166 8.10 22.39 10.97
CA THR A 166 8.36 22.19 12.41
C THR A 166 9.65 22.87 12.86
N SER A 167 9.66 23.39 14.09
CA SER A 167 10.86 23.96 14.72
C SER A 167 11.67 22.91 15.48
N GLU A 168 12.95 23.15 15.71
CA GLU A 168 13.79 22.22 16.50
C GLU A 168 13.27 22.02 17.93
N LYS A 169 12.67 23.06 18.53
CA LYS A 169 12.09 22.98 19.88
C LYS A 169 10.91 22.01 19.92
N GLU A 170 10.07 22.02 18.88
CA GLU A 170 8.93 21.11 18.75
C GLU A 170 9.38 19.66 18.51
N ARG A 171 10.43 19.45 17.72
CA ARG A 171 10.96 18.10 17.42
C ARG A 171 11.55 17.39 18.64
N LYS A 172 12.02 18.15 19.63
CA LYS A 172 12.62 17.64 20.87
C LYS A 172 11.60 17.39 21.99
N ILE A 173 10.29 17.48 21.70
CA ILE A 173 9.24 17.14 22.65
C ILE A 173 9.31 15.64 22.96
N ARG A 174 9.59 15.29 24.22
CA ARG A 174 9.56 13.90 24.68
C ARG A 174 8.13 13.43 24.87
N MET A 175 7.80 12.32 24.25
CA MET A 175 6.50 11.69 24.40
C MET A 175 6.42 10.95 25.73
N VAL A 176 5.30 11.11 26.42
CA VAL A 176 4.98 10.39 27.66
C VAL A 176 4.76 8.92 27.33
N GLN A 177 5.13 8.04 28.27
CA GLN A 177 4.84 6.61 28.17
C GLN A 177 3.34 6.39 27.97
N LEU A 178 3.02 5.46 27.08
CA LEU A 178 1.65 5.11 26.72
C LEU A 178 0.93 4.48 27.94
N ARG A 179 -0.36 4.75 28.11
CA ARG A 179 -1.16 4.06 29.14
C ARG A 179 -1.19 2.55 28.83
N THR A 180 -1.28 1.74 29.87
CA THR A 180 -1.51 0.31 29.71
C THR A 180 -2.93 0.09 29.18
N VAL A 181 -3.05 -0.51 28.00
CA VAL A 181 -4.34 -0.81 27.37
C VAL A 181 -4.78 -2.21 27.79
N SER A 182 -6.00 -2.33 28.29
CA SER A 182 -6.51 -3.64 28.70
C SER A 182 -6.83 -4.53 27.50
N LYS A 183 -6.67 -5.85 27.64
CA LYS A 183 -7.02 -6.81 26.57
C LYS A 183 -8.50 -6.70 26.16
N ARG A 184 -9.39 -6.43 27.12
CA ARG A 184 -10.83 -6.24 26.86
C ARG A 184 -11.08 -5.00 25.99
N GLU A 185 -10.36 -3.91 26.25
CA GLU A 185 -10.47 -2.69 25.44
C GLU A 185 -10.03 -2.92 24.00
N LYS A 186 -8.92 -3.65 23.78
CA LYS A 186 -8.47 -4.04 22.43
C LYS A 186 -9.48 -4.90 21.68
N ILE A 187 -10.11 -5.86 22.36
CA ILE A 187 -11.13 -6.75 21.75
C ILE A 187 -12.43 -5.98 21.43
N LEU A 188 -12.86 -5.07 22.31
CA LEU A 188 -14.12 -4.35 22.14
C LEU A 188 -14.00 -3.22 21.11
N PHE A 189 -12.81 -2.66 20.92
CA PHE A 189 -12.54 -1.58 19.96
C PHE A 189 -13.05 -1.86 18.53
N PRO A 190 -12.67 -2.96 17.84
CA PRO A 190 -13.15 -3.23 16.48
C PRO A 190 -14.67 -3.42 16.42
N VAL A 191 -15.29 -3.95 17.48
CA VAL A 191 -16.76 -4.12 17.53
C VAL A 191 -17.46 -2.77 17.66
N VAL A 192 -16.98 -1.91 18.55
CA VAL A 192 -17.51 -0.54 18.72
C VAL A 192 -17.30 0.27 17.44
N LEU A 193 -16.12 0.16 16.82
CA LEU A 193 -15.82 0.81 15.55
C LEU A 193 -16.77 0.35 14.45
N LEU A 194 -17.01 -0.96 14.32
CA LEU A 194 -17.94 -1.51 13.33
C LEU A 194 -19.37 -1.03 13.56
N MET A 195 -19.85 -1.03 14.81
CA MET A 195 -21.18 -0.50 15.15
C MET A 195 -21.31 0.99 14.83
N LEU A 196 -20.26 1.77 15.09
CA LEU A 196 -20.22 3.19 14.78
C LEU A 196 -20.28 3.44 13.26
N VAL A 197 -19.55 2.64 12.48
CA VAL A 197 -19.57 2.69 11.00
C VAL A 197 -20.95 2.31 10.48
N ALA A 198 -21.56 1.25 11.01
CA ALA A 198 -22.89 0.83 10.60
C ALA A 198 -23.96 1.90 10.85
N LEU A 199 -23.81 2.71 11.91
CA LEU A 199 -24.75 3.78 12.26
C LEU A 199 -24.51 5.08 11.48
N LEU A 200 -23.25 5.50 11.30
CA LEU A 200 -22.92 6.81 10.73
C LEU A 200 -22.61 6.79 9.23
N LEU A 201 -21.98 5.72 8.73
CA LEU A 201 -21.52 5.65 7.33
C LEU A 201 -21.54 4.19 6.81
N PRO A 202 -22.73 3.65 6.50
CA PRO A 202 -22.89 2.25 6.11
C PRO A 202 -22.16 1.88 4.81
N ASP A 203 -21.93 2.84 3.91
CA ASP A 203 -21.19 2.60 2.66
C ASP A 203 -19.72 2.19 2.90
N ALA A 204 -19.15 2.55 4.04
CA ALA A 204 -17.81 2.15 4.45
C ALA A 204 -17.76 0.77 5.15
N ALA A 205 -18.93 0.16 5.43
CA ALA A 205 -19.03 -1.09 6.18
C ALA A 205 -18.29 -2.27 5.53
N PRO A 206 -18.27 -2.47 4.19
CA PRO A 206 -17.51 -3.58 3.59
C PRO A 206 -16.00 -3.48 3.86
N LEU A 207 -15.44 -2.27 3.77
CA LEU A 207 -14.02 -2.02 4.02
C LEU A 207 -13.71 -2.15 5.50
N LEU A 208 -14.32 -1.29 6.34
CA LEU A 208 -14.01 -1.25 7.77
C LEU A 208 -14.46 -2.52 8.50
N GLY A 209 -15.50 -3.21 8.02
CA GLY A 209 -15.94 -4.49 8.56
C GLY A 209 -14.91 -5.61 8.33
N MET A 210 -14.39 -5.75 7.12
CA MET A 210 -13.35 -6.74 6.83
C MET A 210 -12.06 -6.45 7.59
N PHE A 211 -11.71 -5.17 7.72
CA PHE A 211 -10.58 -4.72 8.54
C PHE A 211 -10.78 -5.04 10.04
N CYS A 212 -11.95 -4.72 10.61
CA CYS A 212 -12.28 -4.99 12.00
C CYS A 212 -12.34 -6.51 12.27
N PHE A 213 -12.80 -7.31 11.31
CA PHE A 213 -12.78 -8.76 11.41
C PHE A 213 -11.35 -9.31 11.47
N GLY A 214 -10.45 -8.79 10.62
CA GLY A 214 -9.01 -9.05 10.70
C GLY A 214 -8.44 -8.75 12.08
N ASN A 215 -8.76 -7.56 12.60
CA ASN A 215 -8.27 -7.13 13.90
C ASN A 215 -8.83 -7.98 15.05
N LEU A 216 -10.12 -8.33 15.01
CA LEU A 216 -10.73 -9.18 16.03
C LEU A 216 -10.09 -10.57 16.08
N MET A 217 -9.73 -11.15 14.93
CA MET A 217 -9.00 -12.43 14.89
C MET A 217 -7.66 -12.35 15.61
N ARG A 218 -6.93 -11.23 15.44
CA ARG A 218 -5.65 -10.97 16.13
C ARG A 218 -5.84 -10.82 17.64
N GLU A 219 -6.77 -9.94 18.06
CA GLU A 219 -6.93 -9.55 19.47
C GLU A 219 -7.68 -10.60 20.31
N SER A 220 -8.53 -11.43 19.68
CA SER A 220 -9.29 -12.48 20.36
C SER A 220 -8.37 -13.55 20.97
N GLY A 221 -7.30 -13.93 20.27
CA GLY A 221 -6.32 -14.92 20.74
C GLY A 221 -6.84 -16.36 20.84
N VAL A 222 -8.08 -16.64 20.42
CA VAL A 222 -8.64 -18.02 20.36
C VAL A 222 -8.56 -18.62 18.96
N VAL A 223 -8.28 -17.79 17.95
CA VAL A 223 -8.22 -18.16 16.52
C VAL A 223 -6.83 -17.95 15.93
N GLU A 224 -5.78 -18.33 16.68
CA GLU A 224 -4.38 -18.14 16.27
C GLU A 224 -4.09 -18.67 14.86
N ARG A 225 -4.55 -19.90 14.55
CA ARG A 225 -4.38 -20.50 13.22
C ARG A 225 -5.01 -19.67 12.09
N LEU A 226 -6.16 -19.05 12.34
CA LEU A 226 -6.83 -18.21 11.34
C LEU A 226 -6.09 -16.88 11.19
N SER A 227 -5.76 -16.22 12.30
CA SER A 227 -4.99 -14.97 12.28
C SER A 227 -3.66 -15.15 11.55
N ASP A 228 -2.93 -16.23 11.83
CA ASP A 228 -1.66 -16.56 11.17
C ASP A 228 -1.82 -16.87 9.69
N THR A 229 -2.88 -17.60 9.31
CA THR A 229 -3.16 -17.89 7.90
C THR A 229 -3.53 -16.61 7.15
N VAL A 230 -4.32 -15.72 7.76
CA VAL A 230 -4.77 -14.47 7.16
C VAL A 230 -3.60 -13.51 6.93
N GLN A 231 -2.74 -13.29 7.94
CA GLN A 231 -1.61 -12.38 7.84
C GLN A 231 -0.44 -12.92 7.00
N ASN A 232 -0.35 -14.23 6.75
CA ASN A 232 0.73 -14.82 5.95
C ASN A 232 0.21 -15.45 4.65
N GLY A 233 -0.32 -16.68 4.74
CA GLY A 233 -0.63 -17.48 3.56
C GLY A 233 -1.67 -16.85 2.65
N LEU A 234 -2.79 -16.42 3.21
CA LEU A 234 -3.92 -15.87 2.44
C LEU A 234 -3.56 -14.54 1.79
N ILE A 235 -3.01 -13.58 2.56
CA ILE A 235 -2.66 -12.27 2.01
C ILE A 235 -1.62 -12.39 0.89
N ASN A 236 -0.64 -13.30 1.02
CA ASN A 236 0.37 -13.51 -0.02
C ASN A 236 -0.23 -14.04 -1.33
N ILE A 237 -1.16 -15.00 -1.25
CA ILE A 237 -1.86 -15.52 -2.43
C ILE A 237 -2.70 -14.43 -3.10
N VAL A 238 -3.52 -13.72 -2.31
CA VAL A 238 -4.42 -12.69 -2.84
C VAL A 238 -3.64 -11.50 -3.39
N THR A 239 -2.50 -11.14 -2.79
CA THR A 239 -1.62 -10.07 -3.29
C THR A 239 -1.05 -10.40 -4.67
N ILE A 240 -0.66 -11.66 -4.93
CA ILE A 240 -0.18 -12.08 -6.25
C ILE A 240 -1.30 -11.90 -7.30
N PHE A 241 -2.51 -12.40 -7.02
CA PHE A 241 -3.62 -12.25 -7.95
C PHE A 241 -4.05 -10.79 -8.11
N LEU A 242 -4.04 -10.00 -7.05
CA LEU A 242 -4.33 -8.58 -7.10
C LEU A 242 -3.30 -7.85 -7.97
N GLY A 243 -2.00 -8.08 -7.75
CA GLY A 243 -0.93 -7.44 -8.52
C GLY A 243 -1.02 -7.76 -10.01
N LEU A 244 -1.25 -9.03 -10.36
CA LEU A 244 -1.49 -9.43 -11.75
C LEU A 244 -2.75 -8.78 -12.32
N SER A 245 -3.83 -8.71 -11.54
CA SER A 245 -5.10 -8.10 -11.92
C SER A 245 -4.99 -6.58 -12.16
N VAL A 246 -4.21 -5.87 -11.33
CA VAL A 246 -3.90 -4.45 -11.54
C VAL A 246 -3.09 -4.27 -12.82
N GLY A 247 -2.10 -5.14 -13.07
CA GLY A 247 -1.28 -5.12 -14.28
C GLY A 247 -2.09 -5.18 -15.58
N THR A 248 -3.26 -5.81 -15.56
CA THR A 248 -4.16 -5.90 -16.72
C THR A 248 -4.72 -4.55 -17.15
N LYS A 249 -4.77 -3.58 -16.22
CA LYS A 249 -5.22 -2.20 -16.49
C LYS A 249 -4.07 -1.28 -16.88
N LEU A 250 -2.85 -1.80 -17.04
CA LEU A 250 -1.68 -1.09 -17.56
C LEU A 250 -1.51 -1.24 -19.08
N VAL A 251 -2.61 -1.48 -19.79
CA VAL A 251 -2.61 -1.47 -21.27
C VAL A 251 -2.35 -0.05 -21.79
N ALA A 252 -1.65 0.03 -22.94
CA ALA A 252 -1.13 1.29 -23.46
C ALA A 252 -2.20 2.38 -23.63
N ASP A 253 -3.39 2.01 -24.11
CA ASP A 253 -4.50 2.95 -24.32
C ASP A 253 -5.16 3.44 -23.04
N LYS A 254 -4.87 2.83 -21.88
CA LYS A 254 -5.32 3.28 -20.55
C LYS A 254 -4.24 4.01 -19.77
N PHE A 255 -2.99 3.59 -19.91
CA PHE A 255 -1.88 4.17 -19.16
C PHE A 255 -1.27 5.40 -19.86
N LEU A 256 -1.10 5.38 -21.18
CA LEU A 256 -0.52 6.49 -21.96
C LEU A 256 -1.60 7.52 -22.34
N GLN A 257 -2.31 8.01 -21.34
CA GLN A 257 -3.33 9.06 -21.46
C GLN A 257 -2.86 10.33 -20.74
N PRO A 258 -3.26 11.53 -21.20
CA PRO A 258 -2.93 12.78 -20.50
C PRO A 258 -3.46 12.79 -19.05
N GLN A 259 -4.57 12.11 -18.79
CA GLN A 259 -5.12 11.87 -17.45
C GLN A 259 -4.08 11.26 -16.50
N THR A 260 -3.29 10.28 -16.96
CA THR A 260 -2.27 9.61 -16.14
C THR A 260 -1.20 10.57 -15.65
N LEU A 261 -0.78 11.54 -16.47
CA LEU A 261 0.18 12.55 -16.05
C LEU A 261 -0.39 13.42 -14.92
N GLY A 262 -1.68 13.79 -15.03
CA GLY A 262 -2.41 14.47 -13.96
C GLY A 262 -2.44 13.66 -12.67
N ILE A 263 -2.68 12.34 -12.75
CA ILE A 263 -2.70 11.44 -11.58
C ILE A 263 -1.35 11.41 -10.87
N LEU A 264 -0.25 11.29 -11.62
CA LEU A 264 1.10 11.28 -11.06
C LEU A 264 1.43 12.61 -10.37
N LEU A 265 1.20 13.73 -11.05
CA LEU A 265 1.46 15.06 -10.47
C LEU A 265 0.59 15.35 -9.24
N LEU A 266 -0.69 15.01 -9.30
CA LEU A 266 -1.61 15.21 -8.18
C LEU A 266 -1.27 14.29 -7.00
N GLY A 267 -0.77 13.08 -7.25
CA GLY A 267 -0.39 12.13 -6.21
C GLY A 267 0.74 12.65 -5.31
N VAL A 268 1.82 13.21 -5.88
CA VAL A 268 2.91 13.77 -5.06
C VAL A 268 2.45 14.97 -4.24
N VAL A 269 1.60 15.83 -4.81
CA VAL A 269 1.02 16.98 -4.11
C VAL A 269 0.08 16.51 -3.00
N ALA A 270 -0.68 15.43 -3.23
CA ALA A 270 -1.59 14.83 -2.24
C ALA A 270 -0.86 14.48 -0.94
N PHE A 271 0.24 13.73 -1.06
CA PHE A 271 1.09 13.36 0.07
C PHE A 271 1.70 14.59 0.74
N GLY A 272 2.08 15.60 -0.05
CA GLY A 272 2.60 16.85 0.49
C GLY A 272 1.60 17.60 1.37
N ILE A 273 0.36 17.75 0.88
CA ILE A 273 -0.72 18.42 1.61
C ILE A 273 -1.16 17.60 2.82
N GLY A 274 -1.31 16.27 2.69
CA GLY A 274 -1.64 15.40 3.81
C GLY A 274 -0.59 15.47 4.93
N THR A 275 0.70 15.51 4.57
CA THR A 275 1.80 15.71 5.53
C THR A 275 1.71 17.06 6.23
N ALA A 276 1.51 18.13 5.46
CA ALA A 276 1.38 19.46 6.02
C ALA A 276 0.18 19.56 6.97
N ALA A 277 -0.99 19.05 6.57
CA ALA A 277 -2.21 19.07 7.36
C ALA A 277 -2.06 18.28 8.68
N GLY A 278 -1.45 17.10 8.66
CA GLY A 278 -1.18 16.30 9.86
C GLY A 278 -0.25 17.03 10.85
N VAL A 279 0.83 17.64 10.35
CA VAL A 279 1.76 18.43 11.17
C VAL A 279 1.08 19.67 11.76
N LEU A 280 0.29 20.39 10.96
CA LEU A 280 -0.46 21.56 11.41
C LEU A 280 -1.50 21.20 12.48
N MET A 281 -2.19 20.07 12.32
CA MET A 281 -3.12 19.57 13.33
C MET A 281 -2.42 19.19 14.64
N ALA A 282 -1.25 18.57 14.56
CA ALA A 282 -0.45 18.28 15.75
C ALA A 282 -0.05 19.57 16.50
N LYS A 283 0.30 20.65 15.77
CA LYS A 283 0.55 21.96 16.37
C LYS A 283 -0.71 22.57 16.99
N LEU A 284 -1.85 22.46 16.33
CA LEU A 284 -3.13 22.94 16.85
C LEU A 284 -3.49 22.24 18.17
N LEU A 285 -3.32 20.92 18.23
CA LEU A 285 -3.55 20.15 19.45
C LEU A 285 -2.59 20.51 20.59
N ASN A 286 -1.40 21.01 20.27
CA ASN A 286 -0.44 21.50 21.26
C ASN A 286 -0.85 22.81 21.94
N LEU A 287 -1.82 23.55 21.37
CA LEU A 287 -2.38 24.76 21.99
C LEU A 287 -3.44 24.42 23.04
N CYS A 288 -4.17 23.30 22.87
CA CYS A 288 -5.31 22.94 23.70
C CYS A 288 -5.05 21.77 24.66
N SER A 289 -3.87 21.16 24.64
CA SER A 289 -3.53 19.97 25.44
C SER A 289 -2.44 20.21 26.48
N LYS A 290 -2.63 19.64 27.68
CA LYS A 290 -1.59 19.62 28.74
C LYS A 290 -0.37 18.79 28.32
N ASN A 291 -0.63 17.60 27.74
CA ASN A 291 0.41 16.73 27.19
C ASN A 291 0.57 17.03 25.70
N LYS A 292 1.60 17.81 25.37
CA LYS A 292 1.94 18.18 24.00
C LYS A 292 2.36 16.94 23.19
N ILE A 293 1.91 16.89 21.95
CA ILE A 293 2.22 15.87 20.95
C ILE A 293 3.41 16.37 20.13
N ASN A 294 4.41 15.51 19.93
CA ASN A 294 5.50 15.82 19.02
C ASN A 294 4.95 15.94 17.59
N PRO A 295 5.08 17.08 16.89
CA PRO A 295 4.52 17.26 15.55
C PRO A 295 5.08 16.30 14.49
N LEU A 296 6.20 15.64 14.77
CA LEU A 296 6.73 14.60 13.90
C LEU A 296 5.78 13.38 13.81
N ILE A 297 5.02 13.10 14.88
CA ILE A 297 3.98 12.05 14.93
C ILE A 297 2.76 12.42 14.09
N GLY A 298 2.59 13.70 13.77
CA GLY A 298 1.50 14.27 12.97
C GLY A 298 1.19 13.51 11.68
N PHE A 299 2.21 12.85 11.10
CA PHE A 299 2.04 12.04 9.89
C PHE A 299 2.26 10.54 10.10
N GLY A 300 3.06 10.13 11.09
CA GLY A 300 3.43 8.73 11.33
C GLY A 300 2.24 7.78 11.60
N GLY A 301 1.08 8.32 12.01
CA GLY A 301 -0.16 7.56 12.20
C GLY A 301 -1.28 7.84 11.18
N GLY A 302 -1.09 8.76 10.24
CA GLY A 302 -2.18 9.24 9.35
C GLY A 302 -2.15 8.68 7.92
N VAL A 303 -1.02 8.11 7.51
CA VAL A 303 -0.80 7.56 6.17
C VAL A 303 -0.62 6.06 6.35
N GLY A 304 -1.56 5.28 5.79
CA GLY A 304 -1.83 3.87 6.08
C GLY A 304 -0.72 2.84 5.81
N GLY A 305 0.56 3.23 5.88
CA GLY A 305 1.69 2.32 5.85
C GLY A 305 1.94 1.72 7.24
N ALA A 306 1.36 0.54 7.48
CA ALA A 306 1.41 -0.20 8.74
C ALA A 306 2.84 -0.51 9.28
N ASP A 307 3.91 -0.32 8.51
CA ASP A 307 5.28 -0.68 8.94
C ASP A 307 6.37 0.40 8.69
N GLY A 308 6.05 1.50 8.01
CA GLY A 308 7.05 2.45 7.50
C GLY A 308 7.18 3.76 8.26
N GLY A 309 6.06 4.31 8.76
CA GLY A 309 5.99 5.66 9.33
C GLY A 309 7.00 5.93 10.47
N PRO A 310 7.05 5.08 11.52
CA PRO A 310 7.92 5.32 12.68
C PRO A 310 9.43 5.21 12.38
N ARG A 311 9.83 4.37 11.41
CA ARG A 311 11.24 4.17 11.03
C ARG A 311 11.78 5.32 10.16
N ILE A 312 10.92 5.91 9.33
CA ILE A 312 11.27 7.05 8.45
C ILE A 312 11.49 8.33 9.28
N GLU A 313 10.67 8.54 10.31
CA GLU A 313 10.75 9.69 11.21
C GLU A 313 12.12 9.78 11.93
N GLN A 314 12.67 8.63 12.33
CA GLN A 314 13.99 8.53 12.96
C GLN A 314 15.13 8.93 12.01
N SER A 315 15.08 8.50 10.76
CA SER A 315 16.14 8.77 9.77
C SER A 315 16.07 10.20 9.21
N GLY A 316 14.87 10.74 9.03
CA GLY A 316 14.67 12.07 8.44
C GLY A 316 14.96 13.25 9.39
N ALA A 317 14.81 13.05 10.70
CA ALA A 317 14.95 14.10 11.70
C ALA A 317 16.38 14.27 12.25
N GLY A 318 17.33 13.37 11.92
CA GLY A 318 18.69 13.41 12.48
C GLY A 318 18.72 13.18 13.99
N ILE A 319 17.69 12.52 14.53
CA ILE A 319 17.50 12.28 15.95
C ILE A 319 18.10 10.90 16.30
N GLY A 320 18.98 10.85 17.30
CA GLY A 320 19.59 9.60 17.77
C GLY A 320 18.54 8.63 18.36
N PRO A 321 18.85 7.33 18.48
CA PRO A 321 17.94 6.30 18.99
C PRO A 321 17.68 6.41 20.50
N ALA A 322 17.56 7.61 21.09
CA ALA A 322 17.31 7.79 22.52
C ALA A 322 16.11 8.69 22.86
N GLU A 323 15.39 9.23 21.86
CA GLU A 323 14.40 10.31 22.11
C GLU A 323 12.91 9.92 21.95
N LEU A 324 12.58 8.73 21.42
CA LEU A 324 11.26 8.08 21.57
C LEU A 324 11.31 6.87 22.51
N PRO A 325 10.25 6.55 23.30
CA PRO A 325 10.13 5.27 24.01
C PRO A 325 10.28 4.08 23.05
N ALA A 326 10.92 2.99 23.50
CA ALA A 326 11.12 1.77 22.69
C ALA A 326 9.81 1.22 22.10
N ASP A 327 8.70 1.36 22.84
CA ASP A 327 7.36 0.91 22.46
C ASP A 327 6.78 1.60 21.21
N ALA A 328 7.36 2.73 20.78
CA ALA A 328 7.00 3.44 19.55
C ALA A 328 7.94 3.10 18.36
N ARG A 329 8.97 2.27 18.58
CA ARG A 329 10.01 1.94 17.60
C ARG A 329 9.92 0.54 17.03
N ASP A 330 9.42 -0.40 17.83
CA ASP A 330 9.44 -1.81 17.49
C ASP A 330 8.07 -2.26 16.97
N GLY A 331 7.96 -2.35 15.64
CA GLY A 331 7.11 -3.37 15.03
C GLY A 331 7.63 -4.76 15.44
N PRO A 332 6.78 -5.80 15.45
CA PRO A 332 7.01 -6.99 16.26
C PRO A 332 8.17 -7.84 15.72
N GLU A 333 9.37 -7.66 16.29
CA GLU A 333 10.45 -8.63 16.24
C GLU A 333 10.60 -9.28 17.63
N ARG A 334 9.92 -10.43 17.76
CA ARG A 334 10.21 -11.60 18.62
C ARG A 334 10.03 -11.50 20.15
N GLY A 335 9.24 -12.43 20.66
CA GLY A 335 9.25 -12.84 22.07
C GLY A 335 8.30 -13.99 22.40
N GLY A 336 8.57 -15.20 21.88
CA GLY A 336 7.84 -16.43 22.26
C GLY A 336 8.69 -17.66 21.99
N GLY A 337 9.51 -18.04 22.97
CA GLY A 337 10.43 -19.17 22.86
C GLY A 337 9.77 -20.50 23.20
N TYR A 338 10.03 -21.51 22.35
CA TYR A 338 10.12 -22.91 22.77
C TYR A 338 11.43 -23.49 22.21
N ARG A 339 12.26 -24.01 23.12
CA ARG A 339 13.51 -24.73 22.84
C ARG A 339 13.22 -25.99 22.03
N PHE A 340 13.89 -26.18 20.90
CA PHE A 340 14.37 -27.51 20.48
C PHE A 340 15.65 -27.39 19.64
N GLY A 341 16.68 -28.13 20.08
CA GLY A 341 17.61 -28.89 19.24
C GLY A 341 18.47 -28.16 18.21
N HIS A 342 19.75 -28.01 18.54
CA HIS A 342 20.85 -27.80 17.59
C HIS A 342 20.78 -28.75 16.37
N CYS A 343 20.71 -28.20 15.15
CA CYS A 343 21.28 -28.80 13.94
C CYS A 343 21.63 -27.68 12.94
N ARG A 344 22.93 -27.54 12.65
CA ARG A 344 23.47 -26.65 11.60
C ARG A 344 22.97 -27.10 10.23
N GLY A 345 22.17 -26.28 9.56
CA GLY A 345 21.79 -26.42 8.16
C GLY A 345 21.92 -25.07 7.45
N ARG A 346 22.63 -25.06 6.32
CA ARG A 346 22.85 -23.89 5.48
C ARG A 346 21.53 -23.47 4.81
N ASP A 347 21.06 -22.26 5.09
CA ASP A 347 20.12 -21.55 4.23
C ASP A 347 20.64 -20.14 3.94
N ALA A 348 20.96 -19.93 2.67
CA ALA A 348 21.46 -18.68 2.12
C ALA A 348 20.29 -17.69 2.00
N GLN A 349 20.08 -16.88 3.02
CA GLN A 349 19.17 -15.74 2.95
C GLN A 349 19.95 -14.52 2.44
N VAL A 350 19.79 -14.22 1.15
CA VAL A 350 20.31 -13.02 0.50
C VAL A 350 19.67 -11.80 1.17
N ARG A 351 20.44 -11.11 2.00
CA ARG A 351 20.06 -9.82 2.59
C ARG A 351 20.24 -8.74 1.54
N ALA A 352 19.25 -7.86 1.42
CA ALA A 352 19.27 -6.67 0.55
C ALA A 352 20.35 -5.61 0.92
N GLY A 353 21.29 -5.93 1.81
CA GLY A 353 22.48 -5.13 2.12
C GLY A 353 23.74 -5.51 1.34
N ASP A 354 23.78 -6.70 0.70
CA ASP A 354 25.02 -7.19 0.08
C ASP A 354 25.19 -6.79 -1.41
N VAL A 355 24.18 -6.16 -2.02
CA VAL A 355 24.24 -5.73 -3.43
C VAL A 355 24.97 -4.39 -3.61
N ASN A 356 24.93 -3.51 -2.60
CA ASN A 356 25.64 -2.22 -2.67
C ASN A 356 27.15 -2.34 -2.37
N LEU A 357 27.59 -3.38 -1.67
CA LEU A 357 29.01 -3.62 -1.42
C LEU A 357 29.70 -4.27 -2.65
N PHE A 358 28.94 -4.97 -3.49
CA PHE A 358 29.45 -5.62 -4.70
C PHE A 358 29.66 -4.64 -5.88
N LEU A 359 28.86 -3.56 -5.96
CA LEU A 359 29.01 -2.51 -6.99
C LEU A 359 30.09 -1.47 -6.65
N SER A 360 30.38 -1.24 -5.36
CA SER A 360 31.49 -0.37 -4.92
C SER A 360 32.87 -1.03 -5.06
N ARG A 361 32.97 -2.37 -4.94
CA ARG A 361 34.22 -3.12 -5.18
C ARG A 361 34.53 -3.35 -6.66
N ARG A 362 33.56 -3.35 -7.57
CA ARG A 362 33.82 -3.46 -9.03
C ARG A 362 34.29 -2.15 -9.69
N ARG A 363 34.01 -0.98 -9.12
CA ARG A 363 34.56 0.30 -9.62
C ARG A 363 36.01 0.57 -9.19
N ARG A 364 36.54 -0.14 -8.20
CA ARG A 364 37.95 -0.01 -7.77
C ARG A 364 38.91 -1.03 -8.40
N VAL A 365 38.40 -2.04 -9.11
CA VAL A 365 39.23 -3.06 -9.79
C VAL A 365 39.33 -2.81 -11.31
N ALA A 366 38.45 -1.98 -11.90
CA ALA A 366 38.47 -1.63 -13.32
C ALA A 366 39.46 -0.49 -13.69
N SER A 367 40.18 0.08 -12.71
CA SER A 367 41.15 1.18 -12.91
C SER A 367 42.62 0.73 -12.77
N VAL A 368 42.92 -0.55 -12.54
CA VAL A 368 44.30 -1.05 -12.30
C VAL A 368 44.70 -2.21 -13.24
N ARG A 369 43.95 -2.48 -14.31
CA ARG A 369 44.34 -3.46 -15.34
C ARG A 369 44.23 -2.86 -16.74
N ALA A 370 45.08 -1.89 -17.01
CA ALA A 370 45.36 -1.39 -18.34
C ALA A 370 46.87 -1.11 -18.48
N THR A 371 47.69 -2.15 -18.30
CA THR A 371 49.14 -2.15 -18.63
C THR A 371 49.71 -3.57 -18.62
N GLY A 372 50.33 -4.00 -19.72
CA GLY A 372 51.23 -5.16 -19.86
C GLY A 372 50.56 -6.51 -20.18
N LEU A 373 50.46 -6.97 -21.44
CA LEU A 373 51.45 -7.68 -22.30
C LEU A 373 51.89 -9.10 -21.86
N HIS A 374 51.62 -10.04 -22.78
CA HIS A 374 52.26 -11.33 -23.09
C HIS A 374 52.13 -12.58 -22.17
N GLY A 375 51.65 -13.68 -22.78
CA GLY A 375 52.40 -14.95 -22.81
C GLY A 375 51.80 -16.21 -22.13
N SER A 376 51.32 -17.15 -22.96
CA SER A 376 51.46 -18.62 -22.89
C SER A 376 50.84 -19.49 -21.76
N VAL A 377 49.94 -20.40 -22.20
CA VAL A 377 49.81 -21.87 -21.93
C VAL A 377 50.07 -22.44 -20.53
N ALA A 378 49.08 -23.14 -19.94
CA ALA A 378 49.19 -24.54 -19.45
C ALA A 378 47.86 -25.10 -18.85
N ARG A 379 47.61 -26.39 -19.12
CA ARG A 379 46.53 -27.26 -18.62
C ARG A 379 46.72 -27.62 -17.13
N THR A 380 45.62 -27.93 -16.43
CA THR A 380 45.53 -29.16 -15.61
C THR A 380 44.09 -29.47 -15.19
N ASP A 381 43.74 -30.74 -15.33
CA ASP A 381 42.52 -31.43 -14.91
C ASP A 381 42.35 -31.53 -13.39
N ALA A 382 41.11 -31.55 -12.90
CA ALA A 382 40.72 -32.33 -11.72
C ALA A 382 39.19 -32.52 -11.65
N GLN A 383 38.76 -33.75 -11.91
CA GLN A 383 37.43 -34.31 -11.63
C GLN A 383 37.20 -34.46 -10.11
N HIS A 384 35.98 -34.23 -9.61
CA HIS A 384 35.13 -35.28 -9.00
C HIS A 384 33.89 -34.78 -8.23
N ARG A 385 32.74 -35.34 -8.66
CA ARG A 385 31.63 -35.97 -7.91
C ARG A 385 30.88 -35.17 -6.81
N LEU A 386 29.59 -34.99 -7.10
CA LEU A 386 28.46 -34.75 -6.18
C LEU A 386 28.24 -35.95 -5.23
N PRO A 387 27.67 -35.75 -4.02
CA PRO A 387 26.99 -36.82 -3.30
C PRO A 387 25.48 -36.57 -3.10
N GLU A 388 24.78 -37.70 -3.13
CA GLU A 388 23.34 -37.93 -3.05
C GLU A 388 22.72 -37.74 -1.65
N CYS A 389 21.39 -37.65 -1.65
CA CYS A 389 20.50 -37.49 -0.51
C CYS A 389 19.97 -38.87 -0.03
N PRO A 390 19.83 -39.15 1.28
CA PRO A 390 19.09 -40.33 1.73
C PRO A 390 17.76 -39.99 2.40
N ILE A 391 16.74 -40.67 1.89
CA ILE A 391 15.40 -40.89 2.46
C ILE A 391 15.52 -41.70 3.77
N ARG A 392 14.75 -41.36 4.81
CA ARG A 392 14.28 -42.37 5.79
C ARG A 392 12.90 -42.02 6.35
N ARG A 393 11.99 -42.99 6.17
CA ARG A 393 10.69 -43.15 6.84
C ARG A 393 10.89 -43.48 8.31
N LEU A 394 10.04 -42.90 9.16
CA LEU A 394 9.14 -43.61 10.08
C LEU A 394 8.10 -42.62 10.60
#